data_AF-A0A523HJ66-F1
#
_entry.id   AF-A0A523HJ66-F1
#
_cell.length_a   1.000
_cell.length_b   1.000
_cell.length_c   1.000
_cell.angle_alpha   90.00
_cell.angle_beta   90.00
_cell.angle_gamma   90.00
#
_symmetry.space_group_name_H-M   'P 1'
#
loop_
_entity.id
_entity.type
_entity.pdbx_description
1 polymer ?
#
loop_
_entity_poly.entity_id
_entity_poly.type
_entity_poly.pdbx_seq_one_letter_code
_entity_poly.pdbx_strand_id
1 'polypeptide(L)' 'MKAELEEKFSDTKVTLIEGSGGVFEVIKDGELIFSKKKLKRFPEHDEIFSKL' A
#
# COMPACT_ATOMS: atom_id res chain seq x y z
N MET A 1 0.55 -1.44 9.59
CA MET A 1 0.12 -1.13 8.21
C MET A 1 -1.32 -1.51 7.90
N LYS A 2 -1.72 -2.79 7.74
CA LYS A 2 -3.13 -3.13 7.40
C LYS A 2 -4.16 -2.58 8.42
N ALA A 3 -3.99 -2.92 9.69
CA ALA A 3 -4.89 -2.48 10.77
C ALA A 3 -4.98 -0.95 10.89
N GLU A 4 -3.85 -0.26 10.67
CA GLU A 4 -3.78 1.20 10.78
C GLU A 4 -4.43 1.93 9.59
N LEU A 5 -4.38 1.34 8.38
CA LEU A 5 -5.19 1.85 7.26
C LEU A 5 -6.68 1.60 7.50
N GLU A 6 -7.07 0.42 7.99
CA GLU A 6 -8.50 0.11 8.26
C GLU A 6 -9.08 1.03 9.35
N GLU A 7 -8.27 1.43 10.33
CA GLU A 7 -8.68 2.35 11.40
C GLU A 7 -8.74 3.82 10.92
N LYS A 8 -7.75 4.28 10.14
CA LYS A 8 -7.72 5.67 9.65
C LYS A 8 -8.59 5.92 8.42
N PHE A 9 -8.81 4.90 7.60
CA PHE A 9 -9.50 5.01 6.32
C PHE A 9 -10.63 4.00 6.26
N SER A 10 -11.70 4.24 7.04
CA SER A 10 -12.91 3.40 7.02
C SER A 10 -13.60 3.35 5.65
N ASP A 11 -13.32 4.31 4.76
CA ASP A 11 -13.86 4.36 3.39
C ASP A 11 -12.88 3.82 2.32
N THR A 12 -11.64 3.48 2.68
CA THR A 12 -10.66 2.97 1.71
C THR A 12 -10.58 1.44 1.74
N LYS A 13 -10.80 0.84 0.57
CA LYS A 13 -10.77 -0.61 0.41
C LYS A 13 -9.33 -1.12 0.31
N VAL A 14 -8.74 -1.47 1.45
CA VAL A 14 -7.39 -2.05 1.50
C VAL A 14 -7.44 -3.53 1.21
N THR A 15 -6.93 -3.94 0.04
CA THR A 15 -6.81 -5.36 -0.32
C THR A 15 -5.36 -5.78 -0.21
N LEU A 16 -5.07 -6.72 0.70
CA LEU A 16 -3.74 -7.34 0.77
C LEU A 16 -3.72 -8.50 -0.23
N ILE A 17 -2.97 -8.37 -1.30
CA ILE A 17 -2.78 -9.47 -2.26
C ILE A 17 -1.48 -10.18 -1.90
N GLU A 18 -1.60 -11.43 -1.44
CA GLU A 18 -0.47 -12.27 -1.06
C GLU A 18 0.28 -12.72 -2.32
N GLY A 19 1.23 -11.89 -2.76
CA GLY A 19 2.10 -12.20 -3.89
C GLY A 19 3.16 -13.24 -3.52
N SER A 20 3.18 -14.37 -4.24
CA SER A 20 4.32 -15.31 -4.19
C SER A 20 5.53 -14.63 -4.83
N GLY A 21 6.51 -14.19 -4.02
CA GLY A 21 7.73 -13.52 -4.51
C GLY A 21 8.15 -12.24 -3.77
N GLY A 22 7.52 -11.88 -2.65
CA GLY A 22 7.94 -10.75 -1.80
C GLY A 22 7.72 -9.36 -2.40
N VAL A 23 6.89 -9.29 -3.45
CA VAL A 23 6.46 -8.07 -4.13
C VAL A 23 5.35 -7.40 -3.33
N PHE A 24 5.41 -6.07 -3.21
CA PHE A 24 4.39 -5.27 -2.54
C PHE A 24 4.13 -4.03 -3.40
N GLU A 25 2.89 -3.85 -3.85
CA GLU A 25 2.49 -2.76 -4.74
C GLU A 25 1.22 -2.13 -4.19
N VAL A 26 1.18 -0.80 -4.18
CA VAL A 26 0.03 -0.01 -3.71
C VAL A 26 -0.50 0.75 -4.90
N ILE A 27 -1.78 0.52 -5.19
CA ILE A 27 -2.50 1.12 -6.31
C ILE A 27 -3.68 1.89 -5.72
N LYS A 28 -3.80 3.17 -6.08
CA LYS A 28 -4.90 4.05 -5.69
C LYS A 28 -5.59 4.51 -6.97
N ASP A 29 -6.91 4.34 -7.06
CA ASP A 29 -7.71 4.79 -8.21
C ASP A 29 -7.20 4.29 -9.58
N GLY A 30 -6.57 3.11 -9.60
CA GLY A 30 -5.93 2.55 -10.81
C GLY A 30 -4.52 3.06 -11.08
N GLU A 31 -4.00 4.00 -10.31
CA GLU A 31 -2.63 4.50 -10.39
C GLU A 31 -1.70 3.81 -9.39
N LEU A 32 -0.59 3.25 -9.87
CA LEU A 32 0.43 2.65 -9.02
C LEU A 32 1.21 3.75 -8.30
N ILE A 33 0.86 3.99 -7.04
CA ILE A 33 1.49 5.00 -6.19
C ILE A 33 2.76 4.47 -5.50
N PHE A 34 2.89 3.15 -5.35
CA PHE A 34 4.07 2.54 -4.74
C PHE A 34 4.35 1.14 -5.29
N SER A 35 5.64 0.80 -5.49
CA SER A 35 6.06 -0.58 -5.77
C SER A 35 7.39 -0.88 -5.08
N LYS A 36 7.33 -1.77 -4.08
CA LYS A 36 8.49 -2.34 -3.38
C LYS A 36 9.44 -3.03 -4.34
N LYS A 37 8.93 -3.63 -5.43
CA LYS A 37 9.77 -4.29 -6.43
C LYS A 37 10.68 -3.28 -7.15
N LYS A 38 10.16 -2.08 -7.45
CA LYS A 38 10.94 -0.99 -8.04
C LYS A 38 11.88 -0.34 -7.03
N LEU A 39 11.39 -0.08 -5.81
CA LEU A 39 12.11 0.70 -4.80
C LEU A 39 13.04 -0.15 -3.93
N LYS A 40 12.91 -1.49 -3.96
CA LYS A 40 13.63 -2.47 -3.11
C LYS A 40 13.57 -2.18 -1.60
N ARG A 41 12.61 -1.38 -1.16
CA ARG A 41 12.39 -0.99 0.24
C ARG A 41 10.91 -1.04 0.57
N PHE A 42 10.59 -1.19 1.85
CA PHE A 42 9.21 -1.04 2.32
C PHE A 42 8.80 0.44 2.30
N PRO A 43 7.52 0.73 1.98
CA PRO A 43 7.00 2.08 2.12
C PRO A 43 6.97 2.49 3.59
N GLU A 44 7.14 3.77 3.85
CA GLU A 44 6.77 4.34 5.14
C GLU A 44 5.26 4.55 5.20
N HIS A 45 4.69 4.43 6.40
CA HIS A 45 3.26 4.61 6.62
C HIS A 45 2.80 5.99 6.14
N ASP A 46 3.55 7.03 6.49
CA ASP A 46 3.26 8.41 6.10
C ASP A 46 3.32 8.64 4.58
N GLU A 47 4.27 7.99 3.88
CA GLU A 47 4.42 8.08 2.43
C GLU A 47 3.18 7.53 1.70
N ILE A 48 2.60 6.44 2.22
CA ILE A 48 1.38 5.84 1.69
C ILE A 48 0.16 6.65 2.09
N PHE A 49 0.06 7.08 3.35
CA PHE A 49 -1.07 7.85 3.85
C PHE A 49 -1.20 9.22 3.18
N SER A 50 -0.08 9.88 2.85
CA SER A 50 -0.09 11.16 2.13
C SER A 50 -0.47 11.00 0.65
N LYS A 51 -0.31 9.80 0.10
CA LYS A 51 -0.68 9.45 -1.28
C LYS A 51 -2.09 8.85 -1.39
N LEU A 52 -2.61 8.27 -0.29
CA LEU A 52 -3.99 7.76 -0.15
C LEU A 52 -5.03 8.87 -0.29
#